data_AF-A0A257PFD9-F1
#
_entry.id   AF-A0A257PFD9-F1
#
_cell.length_a   1.000
_cell.length_b   1.000
_cell.length_c   1.000
_cell.angle_alpha   90.00
_cell.angle_beta   90.00
_cell.angle_gamma   90.00
#
_symmetry.space_group_name_H-M   'P 1'
#
loop_
_entity.id
_entity.type
_entity.pdbx_description
1 polymer ?
#
loop_
_entity_poly.entity_id
_entity_poly.type
_entity_poly.pdbx_seq_one_letter_code
_entity_poly.pdbx_strand_id
1 'polypeptide(L)'
;MSATTNAFAGLKELPVAQTEETAAPKREPKRDAQGRSYATGRRKNAIARVWIKPGKGEILVNGKKAPQYFARPVLRMLITQPFLVADRYNQFDVFCTVNGGGLSGQAGAVRHGISRALTLYEPDLRGILKVAGFLTRDPRVVERKKYGKAKARRSFQFSKR
;
A
#
# COMPACT_ATOMS: atom_id res chain seq x y z
N MET A 1 -56.67 -5.52 -42.82
CA MET A 1 -55.91 -4.29 -43.16
C MET A 1 -55.52 -3.61 -41.86
N SER A 2 -54.23 -3.33 -41.72
CA SER A 2 -53.56 -2.53 -40.68
C SER A 2 -53.34 -3.19 -39.32
N ALA A 3 -52.10 -3.66 -39.15
CA ALA A 3 -51.54 -4.22 -37.94
C ALA A 3 -51.12 -3.11 -36.96
N THR A 4 -51.44 -3.34 -35.69
CA THR A 4 -51.05 -2.54 -34.52
C THR A 4 -49.53 -2.52 -34.31
N THR A 5 -48.95 -1.33 -34.26
CA THR A 5 -47.53 -1.09 -33.94
C THR A 5 -47.29 -1.11 -32.42
N ASN A 6 -47.01 -2.28 -31.84
CA ASN A 6 -46.39 -2.39 -30.52
C ASN A 6 -44.87 -2.59 -30.68
N ALA A 7 -44.16 -1.52 -31.03
CA ALA A 7 -42.72 -1.52 -31.28
C ALA A 7 -41.84 -1.42 -30.00
N PHE A 8 -42.32 -1.90 -28.85
CA PHE A 8 -41.57 -1.83 -27.57
C PHE A 8 -41.56 -3.13 -26.75
N ALA A 9 -42.25 -4.18 -27.19
CA ALA A 9 -42.31 -5.45 -26.45
C ALA A 9 -41.09 -6.38 -26.67
N GLY A 10 -40.26 -6.10 -27.68
CA GLY A 10 -39.11 -6.95 -28.06
C GLY A 10 -37.78 -6.64 -27.36
N LEU A 11 -37.72 -5.63 -26.48
CA LEU A 11 -36.48 -5.26 -25.79
C LEU A 11 -36.21 -6.08 -24.50
N LYS A 12 -37.10 -7.01 -24.16
CA LYS A 12 -37.00 -7.83 -22.93
C LYS A 12 -36.28 -9.17 -23.13
N GLU A 13 -36.00 -9.55 -24.38
CA GLU A 13 -35.35 -10.81 -24.73
C GLU A 13 -34.16 -10.56 -25.67
N LEU A 14 -33.26 -9.66 -25.27
CA LEU A 14 -31.87 -9.87 -25.62
C LEU A 14 -31.37 -10.97 -24.69
N PRO A 15 -30.66 -12.02 -25.19
CA PRO A 15 -29.86 -12.81 -24.29
C PRO A 15 -28.96 -11.81 -23.59
N VAL A 16 -29.11 -11.68 -22.27
CA VAL A 16 -28.16 -10.95 -21.45
C VAL A 16 -26.86 -11.67 -21.76
N ALA A 17 -26.08 -11.08 -22.67
CA ALA A 17 -24.75 -11.54 -22.99
C ALA A 17 -24.13 -11.68 -21.63
N GLN A 18 -23.75 -12.90 -21.29
CA GLN A 18 -22.99 -13.17 -20.09
C GLN A 18 -21.82 -12.21 -20.20
N THR A 19 -21.88 -11.10 -19.47
CA THR A 19 -20.68 -10.42 -19.02
C THR A 19 -20.05 -11.47 -18.13
N GLU A 20 -19.29 -12.35 -18.77
CA GLU A 20 -18.15 -12.98 -18.17
C GLU A 20 -17.36 -11.80 -17.61
N GLU A 21 -17.62 -11.48 -16.34
CA GLU A 21 -16.69 -10.73 -15.53
C GLU A 21 -15.39 -11.48 -15.72
N THR A 22 -14.53 -10.94 -16.58
CA THR A 22 -13.27 -11.55 -16.95
C THR A 22 -12.52 -11.66 -15.63
N ALA A 23 -12.57 -12.85 -15.04
CA ALA A 23 -12.11 -13.08 -13.69
C ALA A 23 -10.68 -12.58 -13.65
N ALA A 24 -10.48 -11.43 -12.99
CA ALA A 24 -9.18 -10.79 -12.95
C ALA A 24 -8.16 -11.89 -12.57
N PRO A 25 -7.01 -11.98 -13.25
CA PRO A 25 -6.13 -13.12 -13.11
C PRO A 25 -5.87 -13.38 -11.62
N LYS A 26 -6.35 -14.52 -11.11
CA LYS A 26 -6.22 -14.89 -9.70
C LYS A 26 -4.73 -14.96 -9.41
N ARG A 27 -4.24 -13.98 -8.65
CA ARG A 27 -2.81 -13.90 -8.33
C ARG A 27 -2.50 -15.02 -7.35
N GLU A 28 -1.54 -15.85 -7.68
CA GLU A 28 -1.14 -16.94 -6.79
C GLU A 28 -0.46 -16.38 -5.53
N PRO A 29 -0.72 -16.97 -4.35
CA PRO A 29 -0.06 -16.58 -3.13
C PRO A 29 1.43 -16.96 -3.18
N LYS A 30 2.32 -16.00 -2.94
CA LYS A 30 3.77 -16.22 -2.90
C LYS A 30 4.22 -16.35 -1.44
N ARG A 31 4.38 -17.60 -1.01
CA ARG A 31 4.84 -17.98 0.34
C ARG A 31 6.15 -18.75 0.23
N ASP A 32 7.07 -18.50 1.16
CA ASP A 32 8.30 -19.27 1.29
C ASP A 32 8.02 -20.63 1.94
N ALA A 33 9.01 -21.53 1.93
CA ALA A 33 8.93 -22.84 2.58
C ALA A 33 8.56 -22.78 4.08
N GLN A 34 8.81 -21.64 4.74
CA GLN A 34 8.47 -21.40 6.15
C GLN A 34 7.11 -20.71 6.34
N GLY A 35 6.28 -20.61 5.29
CA GLY A 35 4.96 -19.97 5.33
C GLY A 35 5.02 -18.45 5.52
N ARG A 36 6.16 -17.83 5.21
CA ARG A 36 6.37 -16.38 5.32
C ARG A 36 6.21 -15.73 3.96
N SER A 37 5.80 -14.46 3.94
CA SER A 37 5.77 -13.66 2.72
C SER A 37 6.74 -12.49 2.84
N TYR A 38 7.58 -12.34 1.82
CA TYR A 38 8.57 -11.28 1.71
C TYR A 38 8.07 -10.12 0.85
N ALA A 39 8.26 -8.90 1.33
CA ALA A 39 8.09 -7.72 0.50
C ALA A 39 9.05 -6.59 0.86
N THR A 40 9.17 -5.64 -0.06
CA THR A 40 9.96 -4.43 0.13
C THR A 40 9.08 -3.19 0.05
N GLY A 41 9.31 -2.25 0.96
CA GLY A 41 8.70 -0.93 0.97
C GLY A 41 9.76 0.15 0.88
N ARG A 42 9.44 1.26 0.19
CA ARG A 42 10.35 2.40 0.03
C ARG A 42 9.59 3.71 0.16
N ARG A 43 10.14 4.68 0.90
CA ARG A 43 9.61 6.04 0.98
C ARG A 43 10.75 7.02 1.21
N LYS A 44 10.83 8.09 0.40
CA LYS A 44 11.99 8.99 0.39
C LYS A 44 13.28 8.14 0.26
N ASN A 45 14.20 8.29 1.22
CA ASN A 45 15.46 7.55 1.28
C ASN A 45 15.40 6.30 2.19
N ALA A 46 14.23 5.98 2.75
CA ALA A 46 14.06 4.82 3.62
C ALA A 46 13.67 3.58 2.81
N ILE A 47 14.31 2.46 3.12
CA ILE A 47 14.06 1.15 2.55
C ILE A 47 13.71 0.20 3.69
N ALA A 48 12.58 -0.49 3.55
CA ALA A 48 12.09 -1.49 4.49
C ALA A 48 12.02 -2.85 3.79
N ARG A 49 12.66 -3.86 4.38
CA ARG A 49 12.46 -5.28 4.05
C ARG A 49 11.52 -5.84 5.10
N VAL A 50 10.42 -6.43 4.68
CA VAL A 50 9.36 -6.89 5.57
C VAL A 50 9.09 -8.37 5.30
N TRP A 51 9.05 -9.13 6.37
CA TRP A 51 8.62 -10.52 6.40
C TRP A 51 7.37 -10.61 7.26
N ILE A 52 6.34 -11.24 6.72
CA ILE A 52 5.09 -11.50 7.44
C ILE A 52 4.96 -13.00 7.67
N LYS A 53 4.53 -13.37 8.87
CA LYS A 53 4.18 -14.74 9.27
C LYS A 53 2.83 -14.71 10.00
N PRO A 54 1.93 -15.70 9.83
CA PRO A 54 0.77 -15.83 10.71
C PRO A 54 1.23 -16.05 12.16
N GLY A 55 0.64 -15.33 13.12
CA GLY A 55 1.12 -15.27 14.49
C GLY A 55 0.25 -14.42 15.43
N LYS A 56 0.88 -13.85 16.47
CA LYS A 56 0.20 -13.15 17.59
C LYS A 56 0.03 -11.64 17.37
N GLY A 57 0.54 -11.09 16.28
CA GLY A 57 0.50 -9.65 16.01
C GLY A 57 1.76 -8.90 16.45
N GLU A 58 2.87 -9.59 16.72
CA GLU A 58 4.09 -8.95 17.19
C GLU A 58 4.84 -8.26 16.04
N ILE A 59 5.13 -6.97 16.23
CA ILE A 59 5.89 -6.16 15.25
C ILE A 59 7.29 -5.88 15.79
N LEU A 60 8.30 -6.46 15.14
CA LEU A 60 9.71 -6.27 15.42
C LEU A 60 10.39 -5.48 14.31
N VAL A 61 11.09 -4.42 14.69
CA VAL A 61 11.79 -3.47 13.81
C VAL A 61 13.27 -3.44 14.20
N ASN A 62 14.15 -3.92 13.32
CA ASN A 62 15.59 -4.01 13.58
C ASN A 62 15.92 -4.69 14.93
N GLY A 63 15.20 -5.76 15.27
CA GLY A 63 15.38 -6.50 16.51
C GLY A 63 14.79 -5.86 17.77
N LYS A 64 14.12 -4.70 17.66
CA LYS A 64 13.44 -4.02 18.77
C LYS A 64 11.92 -4.06 18.58
N LYS A 65 11.15 -4.00 19.66
CA LYS A 65 9.68 -3.89 19.59
C LYS A 65 9.27 -2.56 18.96
N ALA A 66 8.20 -2.57 18.15
CA ALA A 66 7.66 -1.36 17.52
C ALA A 66 7.49 -0.14 18.45
N PRO A 67 6.97 -0.27 19.70
CA PRO A 67 6.87 0.86 20.63
C PRO A 67 8.21 1.44 21.06
N GLN A 68 9.27 0.63 21.11
CA GLN A 68 10.61 1.05 21.50
C GLN A 68 11.35 1.73 20.34
N TYR A 69 11.16 1.26 19.11
CA TYR A 69 11.80 1.84 17.93
C TYR A 69 11.11 3.15 17.49
N PHE A 70 9.78 3.14 17.43
CA PHE A 70 8.97 4.29 17.06
C PHE A 70 8.38 4.94 18.31
N ALA A 71 9.14 5.86 18.91
CA ALA A 71 8.72 6.56 20.13
C ALA A 71 7.38 7.32 19.97
N ARG A 72 7.11 7.86 18.78
CA ARG A 72 5.88 8.64 18.51
C ARG A 72 4.69 7.72 18.22
N PRO A 73 3.55 7.86 18.93
CA PRO A 73 2.37 7.01 18.72
C PRO A 73 1.79 7.11 17.29
N VAL A 74 1.86 8.29 16.67
CA VAL A 74 1.42 8.51 15.28
C VAL A 74 2.14 7.60 14.29
N LEU A 75 3.44 7.33 14.51
CA LEU A 75 4.21 6.45 13.63
C LEU A 75 3.81 4.99 13.80
N ARG A 76 3.42 4.58 15.01
CA ARG A 76 2.91 3.24 15.31
C ARG A 76 1.56 3.02 14.63
N MET A 77 0.67 4.02 14.72
CA MET A 77 -0.62 4.00 14.04
C MET A 77 -0.48 3.86 12.51
N LEU A 78 0.50 4.55 11.91
CA LEU A 78 0.77 4.40 10.47
C LEU A 78 1.15 2.97 10.06
N ILE A 79 1.83 2.22 10.93
CA ILE A 79 2.25 0.85 10.65
C ILE A 79 1.09 -0.12 10.78
N THR A 80 0.14 0.14 11.69
CA THR A 80 -1.03 -0.72 11.93
C THR A 80 -2.19 -0.51 10.94
N GLN A 81 -2.28 0.66 10.30
CA GLN A 81 -3.28 0.98 9.27
C GLN A 81 -3.60 -0.14 8.25
N PRO A 82 -2.63 -0.79 7.58
CA PRO A 82 -2.94 -1.83 6.60
C PRO A 82 -3.60 -3.06 7.21
N PHE A 83 -3.33 -3.38 8.48
CA PHE A 83 -3.99 -4.49 9.17
C PHE A 83 -5.43 -4.15 9.57
N LEU A 84 -5.67 -2.90 9.94
CA LEU A 84 -7.02 -2.42 10.27
C LEU A 84 -7.92 -2.44 9.03
N VAL A 85 -7.43 -1.98 7.89
CA VAL A 85 -8.22 -1.96 6.64
C VAL A 85 -8.43 -3.36 6.06
N ALA A 86 -7.53 -4.30 6.33
CA ALA A 86 -7.68 -5.69 5.89
C ALA A 86 -8.51 -6.56 6.86
N ASP A 87 -8.95 -6.02 8.01
CA ASP A 87 -9.57 -6.80 9.10
C ASP A 87 -8.71 -8.01 9.51
N ARG A 88 -7.40 -7.80 9.61
CA ARG A 88 -6.39 -8.81 9.99
C ARG A 88 -5.56 -8.39 11.19
N TYR A 89 -6.17 -7.60 12.09
CA TYR A 89 -5.49 -7.13 13.29
C TYR A 89 -5.10 -8.30 14.21
N ASN A 90 -3.87 -8.28 14.73
CA ASN A 90 -3.29 -9.32 15.59
C ASN A 90 -3.15 -10.74 14.99
N GLN A 91 -3.33 -10.93 13.68
CA GLN A 91 -3.21 -12.25 13.04
C GLN A 91 -1.82 -12.54 12.48
N PHE A 92 -1.00 -11.50 12.34
CA PHE A 92 0.28 -11.57 11.63
C PHE A 92 1.41 -10.97 12.45
N ASP A 93 2.47 -11.75 12.63
CA ASP A 93 3.75 -11.26 13.13
C ASP A 93 4.55 -10.62 11.98
N VAL A 94 5.20 -9.51 12.28
CA VAL A 94 5.96 -8.72 11.32
C VAL A 94 7.41 -8.59 11.77
N PHE A 95 8.31 -9.09 10.94
CA PHE A 95 9.75 -8.90 11.10
C PHE A 95 10.23 -7.95 10.02
N CYS A 96 10.66 -6.75 10.41
CA CYS A 96 11.14 -5.78 9.46
C CYS A 96 12.58 -5.32 9.74
N THR A 97 13.36 -5.24 8.66
CA THR A 97 14.66 -4.55 8.66
C THR A 97 14.50 -3.24 7.91
N VAL A 98 14.85 -2.12 8.55
CA VAL A 98 14.73 -0.77 7.99
C VAL A 98 16.07 -0.07 7.96
N ASN A 99 16.42 0.47 6.80
CA ASN A 99 17.67 1.20 6.57
C ASN A 99 17.40 2.53 5.86
N GLY A 100 18.17 3.56 6.22
CA GLY A 100 18.12 4.89 5.59
C GLY A 100 16.95 5.78 6.00
N GLY A 101 17.01 7.04 5.58
CA GLY A 101 16.00 8.06 5.90
C GLY A 101 15.94 8.41 7.39
N GLY A 102 14.76 8.85 7.85
CA GLY A 102 14.46 9.08 9.26
C GLY A 102 13.18 8.37 9.69
N LEU A 103 12.82 8.42 10.98
CA LEU A 103 11.74 7.61 11.58
C LEU A 103 10.40 7.71 10.84
N SER A 104 9.99 8.90 10.40
CA SER A 104 8.74 9.09 9.64
C SER A 104 8.80 8.47 8.24
N GLY A 105 9.94 8.57 7.56
CA GLY A 105 10.15 7.93 6.26
C GLY A 105 10.17 6.41 6.39
N GLN A 106 10.82 5.90 7.44
CA GLN A 106 10.89 4.47 7.75
C GLN A 106 9.52 3.89 8.07
N ALA A 107 8.72 4.53 8.93
CA ALA A 107 7.35 4.09 9.22
C ALA A 107 6.50 4.00 7.94
N GLY A 108 6.60 4.99 7.05
CA GLY A 108 5.91 4.96 5.75
C GLY A 108 6.41 3.86 4.81
N ALA A 109 7.71 3.55 4.83
CA ALA A 109 8.29 2.44 4.07
C ALA A 109 7.81 1.09 4.62
N VAL A 110 7.78 0.92 5.94
CA VAL A 110 7.26 -0.31 6.60
C VAL A 110 5.79 -0.52 6.26
N ARG A 111 4.96 0.52 6.37
CA ARG A 111 3.53 0.47 5.99
C ARG A 111 3.34 -0.05 4.56
N HIS A 112 4.10 0.49 3.61
CA HIS A 112 4.03 0.06 2.22
C HIS A 112 4.55 -1.38 2.03
N GLY A 113 5.60 -1.77 2.76
CA GLY A 113 6.13 -3.14 2.76
C GLY A 113 5.13 -4.16 3.29
N ILE A 114 4.49 -3.87 4.42
CA ILE A 114 3.44 -4.72 5.02
C ILE A 114 2.30 -4.93 4.04
N SER A 115 1.82 -3.84 3.42
CA SER A 115 0.71 -3.90 2.47
C SER A 115 1.03 -4.80 1.28
N ARG A 116 2.26 -4.73 0.77
CA ARG A 116 2.72 -5.62 -0.32
C ARG A 116 2.85 -7.07 0.15
N ALA A 117 3.39 -7.31 1.34
CA ALA A 117 3.52 -8.66 1.89
C ALA A 117 2.14 -9.31 2.13
N LEU A 118 1.15 -8.55 2.64
CA LEU A 118 -0.23 -9.01 2.79
C LEU A 118 -0.84 -9.43 1.44
N THR A 119 -0.66 -8.62 0.38
CA THR A 119 -1.17 -9.01 -0.95
C THR A 119 -0.48 -10.21 -1.57
N LEU A 120 0.73 -10.56 -1.13
CA LEU A 120 1.41 -11.77 -1.59
C LEU A 120 0.97 -12.99 -0.77
N TYR A 121 0.56 -12.78 0.48
CA TYR A 121 0.07 -13.84 1.35
C TYR A 121 -1.39 -14.23 1.06
N GLU A 122 -2.25 -13.22 0.90
CA GLU A 122 -3.68 -13.30 0.56
C GLU A 122 -3.95 -12.36 -0.63
N PRO A 123 -4.06 -12.90 -1.86
CA PRO A 123 -4.23 -12.09 -3.07
C PRO A 123 -5.56 -11.33 -3.11
N ASP A 124 -6.59 -11.83 -2.43
CA ASP A 124 -7.94 -11.25 -2.39
C ASP A 124 -7.97 -9.87 -1.70
N LEU A 125 -7.07 -9.65 -0.72
CA LEU A 125 -6.94 -8.39 -0.01
C LEU A 125 -6.44 -7.24 -0.90
N ARG A 126 -5.95 -7.53 -2.11
CA ARG A 126 -5.43 -6.52 -3.02
C ARG A 126 -6.47 -5.48 -3.39
N GLY A 127 -7.73 -5.87 -3.60
CA GLY A 127 -8.80 -4.94 -3.96
C GLY A 127 -8.95 -3.84 -2.91
N ILE A 128 -9.17 -4.26 -1.66
CA ILE A 128 -9.36 -3.38 -0.50
C ILE A 128 -8.12 -2.50 -0.28
N LEU A 129 -6.92 -3.09 -0.28
CA LEU A 129 -5.66 -2.35 -0.05
C LEU A 129 -5.32 -1.38 -1.18
N LYS A 130 -5.80 -1.63 -2.41
CA LYS A 130 -5.65 -0.71 -3.55
C LYS A 130 -6.56 0.49 -3.39
N VAL A 131 -7.83 0.28 -3.03
CA VAL A 131 -8.80 1.38 -2.80
C VAL A 131 -8.34 2.27 -1.64
N ALA A 132 -7.83 1.68 -0.56
CA ALA A 132 -7.27 2.42 0.57
C ALA A 132 -5.92 3.11 0.28
N GLY A 133 -5.34 2.93 -0.90
CA GLY A 133 -4.14 3.64 -1.35
C GLY A 133 -2.82 3.16 -0.74
N PHE A 134 -2.76 1.99 -0.12
CA PHE A 134 -1.53 1.49 0.53
C PHE A 134 -0.54 0.82 -0.44
N LEU A 135 -1.01 0.38 -1.59
CA LEU A 135 -0.19 -0.23 -2.64
C LEU A 135 0.55 0.78 -3.51
N THR A 136 0.17 2.06 -3.45
CA THR A 136 0.87 3.12 -4.19
C THR A 136 2.07 3.58 -3.38
N ARG A 137 3.26 3.50 -3.97
CA ARG A 137 4.47 4.09 -3.39
C ARG A 137 4.35 5.61 -3.42
N ASP A 138 4.62 6.29 -2.30
CA ASP A 138 4.78 7.75 -2.28
C ASP A 138 6.05 8.15 -3.05
N PRO A 139 5.94 8.81 -4.22
CA PRO A 139 7.07 9.15 -5.06
C PRO A 139 7.80 10.42 -4.60
N ARG A 140 7.28 11.15 -3.60
CA ARG A 140 7.85 12.42 -3.16
C ARG A 140 9.26 12.22 -2.59
N VAL A 141 10.23 12.91 -3.19
CA VAL A 141 11.63 12.96 -2.76
C VAL A 141 12.04 14.42 -2.60
N VAL A 142 13.05 14.68 -1.76
CA VAL A 142 13.57 16.03 -1.55
C VAL A 142 14.17 16.55 -2.85
N GLU A 143 13.67 17.69 -3.33
CA GLU A 143 14.25 18.37 -4.48
C GLU A 143 15.68 18.85 -4.16
N ARG A 144 16.58 18.70 -5.12
CA ARG A 144 17.95 19.22 -5.00
C ARG A 144 17.97 20.75 -4.89
N LYS A 145 19.03 21.28 -4.29
CA LYS A 145 19.33 22.72 -4.34
C LYS A 145 19.61 23.13 -5.79
N LYS A 146 18.94 24.20 -6.26
CA LYS A 146 19.19 24.82 -7.56
C LYS A 146 20.18 25.96 -7.40
N TYR A 147 21.01 26.21 -8.40
CA TYR A 147 21.94 27.35 -8.39
C TYR A 147 21.15 28.67 -8.35
N GLY A 148 21.76 29.72 -7.78
CA GLY A 148 21.12 31.04 -7.61
C GLY A 148 19.96 31.08 -6.60
N LYS A 149 19.69 29.97 -5.88
CA LYS A 149 18.64 29.89 -4.85
C LYS A 149 19.20 29.44 -3.51
N ALA A 150 18.62 29.96 -2.42
CA ALA A 150 18.99 29.59 -1.06
C ALA A 150 18.58 28.14 -0.72
N LYS A 151 17.45 27.66 -1.26
CA LYS A 151 16.97 26.26 -1.16
C LYS A 151 16.42 25.80 -2.52
N ALA A 152 15.71 24.67 -2.58
CA ALA A 152 15.13 24.15 -3.83
C ALA A 152 14.28 25.19 -4.60
N ARG A 153 13.49 25.99 -3.87
CA ARG A 153 12.60 27.04 -4.44
C ARG A 153 12.84 28.45 -3.90
N ARG A 154 13.29 28.58 -2.64
CA ARG A 154 13.52 29.88 -1.97
C ARG A 154 14.63 30.67 -2.68
N SER A 155 14.26 31.80 -3.28
CA SER A 155 15.19 32.80 -3.82
C SER A 155 15.67 33.75 -2.72
N PHE A 156 16.75 34.47 -3.02
CA PHE A 156 17.13 35.65 -2.26
C PHE A 156 16.16 36.80 -2.58
N GLN A 157 16.16 37.84 -1.73
CA GLN A 157 15.36 39.04 -1.98
C GLN A 157 15.87 39.73 -3.26
N PHE A 158 14.94 40.06 -4.17
CA PHE A 158 15.25 40.79 -5.41
C PHE A 158 15.15 42.30 -5.16
N SER A 159 16.16 43.06 -5.57
CA SER A 159 16.10 44.53 -5.62
C SER A 159 15.78 44.96 -7.05
N LYS A 160 14.69 45.72 -7.24
CA LYS A 160 14.16 46.16 -8.55
C LYS A 160 14.80 47.46 -9.07
N ARG A 161 15.66 48.11 -8.28
CA ARG A 161 16.20 49.44 -8.57
C ARG A 161 16.95 49.48 -9.91
#